data_AF-A0A841NPF8-F1
#
_entry.id   AF-A0A841NPF8-F1
#
_cell.length_a   1.000
_cell.length_b   1.000
_cell.length_c   1.000
_cell.angle_alpha   90.00
_cell.angle_beta   90.00
_cell.angle_gamma   90.00
#
_symmetry.space_group_name_H-M   'P 1'
#
loop_
_entity.id
_entity.type
_entity.pdbx_description
1 polymer ?
#
loop_
_entity_poly.entity_id
_entity_poly.type
_entity_poly.pdbx_seq_one_letter_code
_entity_poly.pdbx_strand_id
1 'polypeptide(L)'
;MKKKTQPDYRKIYQDIITLKYPEKKELCNGILSKAKLTLLDIIQLNDLIFSPVNEDKKHRSYDESSILEILTFQKKYSYSNKKTAAHFRVSRNTIAKWKKNYIMLSQ
;
A
#
# COMPACT_ATOMS: atom_id res chain seq x y z
N MET A 1 -5.75 -38.76 12.61
CA MET A 1 -4.87 -37.96 11.72
C MET A 1 -5.66 -36.75 11.20
N LYS A 2 -5.47 -35.55 11.75
CA LYS A 2 -6.19 -34.34 11.29
C LYS A 2 -5.57 -33.87 9.98
N LYS A 3 -6.22 -34.15 8.84
CA LYS A 3 -5.90 -33.50 7.56
C LYS A 3 -6.08 -32.00 7.78
N LYS A 4 -4.99 -31.24 7.80
CA LYS A 4 -5.06 -29.77 7.66
C LYS A 4 -5.57 -29.53 6.24
N THR A 5 -6.89 -29.46 6.08
CA THR A 5 -7.52 -28.92 4.88
C THR A 5 -7.03 -27.48 4.78
N GLN A 6 -5.99 -27.26 3.98
CA GLN A 6 -5.61 -25.91 3.61
C GLN A 6 -6.85 -25.28 2.99
N PRO A 7 -7.31 -24.14 3.51
CA PRO A 7 -8.44 -23.46 2.91
C PRO A 7 -8.13 -23.17 1.45
N ASP A 8 -9.11 -23.43 0.58
CA ASP A 8 -9.01 -23.11 -0.85
C ASP A 8 -9.06 -21.59 -1.02
N TYR A 9 -7.91 -20.93 -0.80
CA TYR A 9 -7.76 -19.48 -0.92
C TYR A 9 -8.29 -18.96 -2.26
N ARG A 10 -8.14 -19.76 -3.33
CA ARG A 10 -8.69 -19.46 -4.65
C ARG A 10 -10.21 -19.28 -4.60
N LYS A 11 -10.94 -20.23 -3.99
CA LYS A 11 -12.40 -20.15 -3.85
C LYS A 11 -12.80 -18.98 -2.96
N ILE A 12 -12.13 -18.80 -1.83
CA ILE A 12 -12.45 -17.71 -0.87
C ILE A 12 -12.34 -16.36 -1.57
N TYR A 13 -11.22 -16.09 -2.24
CA TYR A 13 -11.04 -14.83 -2.94
C TYR A 13 -11.97 -14.69 -4.14
N GLN A 14 -12.24 -15.75 -4.88
CA GLN A 14 -13.19 -15.73 -6.00
C GLN A 14 -14.62 -15.39 -5.54
N ASP A 15 -15.03 -15.91 -4.38
CA ASP A 15 -16.32 -15.60 -3.75
C ASP A 15 -16.37 -14.14 -3.29
N ILE A 16 -15.34 -13.68 -2.58
CA ILE A 16 -15.22 -12.28 -2.13
C ILE A 16 -15.26 -11.30 -3.33
N ILE A 17 -14.53 -11.59 -4.40
CA ILE A 17 -14.52 -10.78 -5.62
C ILE A 17 -15.90 -10.75 -6.27
N THR A 18 -16.55 -11.91 -6.39
CA THR A 18 -17.86 -12.00 -7.05
C THR A 18 -18.95 -11.30 -6.24
N LEU A 19 -18.89 -11.37 -4.91
CA LEU A 19 -19.89 -10.80 -4.01
C LEU A 19 -19.69 -9.31 -3.71
N LYS A 20 -18.44 -8.86 -3.56
CA LYS A 20 -18.14 -7.49 -3.09
C LYS A 20 -17.40 -6.60 -4.09
N TYR A 21 -16.57 -7.16 -4.96
CA TYR A 21 -15.66 -6.38 -5.81
C TYR A 21 -15.58 -6.92 -7.24
N PRO A 22 -16.71 -7.00 -7.98
CA PRO A 22 -16.73 -7.56 -9.33
C PRO A 22 -15.83 -6.78 -10.31
N GLU A 23 -15.64 -5.48 -10.07
CA GLU A 23 -14.72 -4.61 -10.82
C GLU A 23 -13.24 -5.05 -10.69
N LYS A 24 -12.85 -5.65 -9.55
CA LYS A 24 -11.48 -6.10 -9.31
C LYS A 24 -11.23 -7.51 -9.81
N LYS A 25 -12.24 -8.15 -10.41
CA LYS A 25 -12.16 -9.51 -10.93
C LYS A 25 -11.07 -9.64 -11.98
N GLU A 26 -10.98 -8.70 -12.92
CA GLU A 26 -9.96 -8.74 -13.98
C GLU A 26 -8.54 -8.63 -13.42
N LEU A 27 -8.34 -7.76 -12.41
CA LEU A 27 -7.05 -7.57 -11.74
C LEU A 27 -6.62 -8.82 -10.96
N CYS A 28 -7.57 -9.44 -10.24
CA CYS A 28 -7.30 -10.63 -9.43
C CYS A 28 -7.20 -11.91 -10.28
N ASN A 29 -7.79 -11.92 -11.48
CA ASN A 29 -7.81 -13.08 -12.37
C ASN A 29 -6.40 -13.51 -12.79
N GLY A 30 -5.47 -12.56 -12.96
CA GLY A 30 -4.07 -12.87 -13.27
C GLY A 30 -3.37 -13.66 -12.18
N ILE A 31 -3.71 -13.42 -10.91
CA ILE A 31 -3.14 -14.14 -9.76
C ILE A 31 -3.92 -15.44 -9.51
N LEU A 32 -5.25 -15.41 -9.61
CA LEU A 32 -6.14 -16.57 -9.43
C LEU A 32 -6.00 -17.64 -10.53
N SER A 33 -5.47 -17.28 -11.69
CA SER A 33 -5.19 -18.21 -12.79
C SER A 33 -3.94 -19.05 -12.57
N LYS A 34 -3.12 -18.76 -11.55
CA LYS A 34 -1.93 -19.55 -11.23
C LYS A 34 -2.32 -20.93 -10.69
N ALA A 35 -1.56 -21.96 -11.08
CA ALA A 35 -1.81 -23.34 -10.67
C ALA A 35 -1.69 -23.55 -9.14
N LYS A 36 -0.84 -22.77 -8.47
CA LYS A 36 -0.73 -22.70 -7.00
C LYS A 36 -0.61 -21.26 -6.57
N LEU A 37 -1.43 -20.86 -5.60
CA LEU A 37 -1.29 -19.59 -4.92
C LEU A 37 -0.21 -19.73 -3.85
N THR A 38 0.86 -18.95 -3.99
CA THR A 38 1.86 -18.85 -2.94
C THR A 38 1.38 -17.86 -1.87
N LEU A 39 2.04 -17.85 -0.70
CA LEU A 39 1.75 -16.87 0.34
C LEU A 39 1.87 -15.43 -0.18
N LEU A 40 2.83 -15.17 -1.07
CA LEU A 40 2.99 -13.88 -1.73
C LEU A 40 1.83 -13.52 -2.65
N ASP A 41 1.26 -14.50 -3.35
CA ASP A 41 0.06 -14.31 -4.18
C ASP A 41 -1.17 -14.01 -3.32
N ILE A 42 -1.30 -14.66 -2.16
CA ILE A 42 -2.37 -14.41 -1.19
C ILE A 42 -2.25 -12.99 -0.63
N ILE A 43 -1.05 -12.55 -0.24
CA ILE A 43 -0.80 -11.20 0.26
C ILE A 43 -1.14 -10.16 -0.82
N GLN A 44 -0.72 -10.41 -2.07
CA GLN A 44 -1.05 -9.52 -3.18
C GLN A 44 -2.55 -9.50 -3.51
N LEU A 45 -3.25 -10.63 -3.43
CA LEU A 45 -4.71 -10.67 -3.59
C LEU A 45 -5.41 -9.89 -2.49
N ASN A 46 -4.97 -10.06 -1.24
CA ASN A 46 -5.49 -9.31 -0.10
C ASN A 46 -5.28 -7.81 -0.32
N ASP A 47 -4.07 -7.40 -0.72
CA ASP A 47 -3.81 -6.00 -1.04
C ASP A 47 -4.68 -5.55 -2.22
N LEU A 48 -4.73 -6.23 -3.36
CA LEU A 48 -5.57 -5.79 -4.48
C LEU A 48 -7.07 -5.66 -4.12
N ILE A 49 -7.61 -6.61 -3.37
CA ILE A 49 -9.04 -6.67 -3.02
C ILE A 49 -9.39 -5.64 -1.95
N PHE A 50 -8.56 -5.48 -0.92
CA PHE A 50 -8.83 -4.58 0.22
C PHE A 50 -8.12 -3.23 0.12
N SER A 51 -7.13 -3.09 -0.75
CA SER A 51 -6.46 -1.80 -0.99
C SER A 51 -7.45 -0.88 -1.70
N PRO A 52 -7.60 0.36 -1.21
CA PRO A 52 -8.48 1.35 -1.82
C PRO A 52 -7.96 1.66 -3.23
N VAL A 53 -8.66 1.14 -4.25
CA VAL A 53 -8.33 1.36 -5.67
C VAL A 53 -8.64 2.79 -6.09
N ASN A 54 -9.40 3.55 -5.30
CA ASN A 54 -9.73 4.94 -5.55
C ASN A 54 -9.54 5.79 -4.29
N GLU A 55 -8.30 5.93 -3.86
CA GLU A 55 -7.89 7.27 -3.45
C GLU A 55 -6.84 7.71 -4.43
N ASP A 56 -7.25 8.64 -5.30
CA ASP A 56 -6.37 9.53 -6.01
C ASP A 56 -5.13 9.79 -5.13
N LYS A 57 -3.98 9.23 -5.52
CA LYS A 57 -2.69 9.44 -4.83
C LYS A 57 -2.27 10.91 -4.74
N LYS A 58 -3.11 11.83 -5.24
CA LYS A 58 -3.11 13.27 -5.06
C LYS A 58 -3.51 13.70 -3.64
N HIS A 59 -4.41 12.98 -2.97
CA HIS A 59 -4.94 13.30 -1.64
C HIS A 59 -4.67 12.19 -0.63
N ARG A 60 -3.43 11.71 -0.51
CA ARG A 60 -3.05 11.12 0.78
C ARG A 60 -3.13 12.25 1.80
N SER A 61 -4.15 12.24 2.64
CA SER A 61 -4.13 12.96 3.91
C SER A 61 -3.01 12.31 4.71
N TYR A 62 -1.79 12.80 4.52
CA TYR A 62 -0.67 12.37 5.34
C TYR A 62 -0.94 12.90 6.74
N ASP A 63 -1.31 12.02 7.67
CA ASP A 63 -1.39 12.36 9.08
C ASP A 63 -0.04 12.92 9.55
N GLU A 64 -0.10 13.75 10.58
CA GLU A 64 1.09 14.42 11.13
C GLU A 64 2.18 13.41 11.52
N SER A 65 1.79 12.27 12.08
CA SER A 65 2.70 11.15 12.38
C SER A 65 3.41 10.60 11.15
N SER A 66 2.69 10.44 10.04
CA SER A 66 3.25 9.97 8.77
C SER A 66 4.23 10.99 8.17
N ILE A 67 3.93 12.28 8.30
CA ILE A 67 4.83 13.36 7.84
C ILE A 67 6.13 13.35 8.65
N LEU A 68 6.04 13.22 9.98
CA LEU A 68 7.19 13.18 10.88
C LEU A 68 8.08 11.96 10.64
N GLU A 69 7.48 10.78 10.41
CA GLU A 69 8.19 9.56 10.02
C GLU A 69 8.98 9.75 8.72
N ILE A 70 8.37 10.36 7.70
CA ILE A 70 9.03 10.63 6.41
C ILE A 70 10.20 11.62 6.57
N LEU A 71 10.04 12.67 7.37
CA LEU A 71 11.09 13.64 7.65
C LEU A 71 12.24 13.02 8.47
N THR A 72 11.91 12.15 9.41
CA THR A 72 12.88 11.42 10.24
C THR A 72 13.66 10.43 9.39
N PHE A 73 12.99 9.69 8.51
CA PHE A 73 13.62 8.83 7.51
C PHE A 73 14.58 9.64 6.63
N GLN A 74 14.15 10.82 6.14
CA GLN A 74 15.02 11.68 5.36
C GLN A 74 16.30 12.08 6.12
N LYS A 75 16.17 12.47 7.40
CA LYS A 75 17.31 12.87 8.25
C LYS A 75 18.22 11.70 8.57
N LYS A 76 17.65 10.53 8.88
CA LYS A 76 18.38 9.29 9.21
C LYS A 76 19.26 8.82 8.05
N TYR A 77 18.76 8.92 6.81
CA TYR A 77 19.48 8.46 5.61
C TYR A 77 20.14 9.60 4.82
N SER A 78 20.12 10.84 5.34
CA SER A 78 20.65 12.04 4.67
C SER A 78 20.20 12.19 3.21
N TYR A 79 18.94 11.87 2.91
CA TYR A 79 18.40 11.90 1.56
C TYR A 79 18.01 13.32 1.11
N SER A 80 18.29 13.64 -0.16
CA SER A 80 17.79 14.84 -0.79
C SER A 80 16.27 14.77 -0.96
N ASN A 81 15.60 15.94 -0.95
CA ASN A 81 14.14 16.04 -1.11
C ASN A 81 13.64 15.29 -2.36
N LYS A 82 14.42 15.24 -3.45
CA LYS A 82 14.08 14.48 -4.68
C LYS A 82 14.03 12.96 -4.43
N LYS A 83 14.98 12.39 -3.68
CA LYS A 83 15.04 10.95 -3.40
C LYS A 83 13.91 10.53 -2.47
N THR A 84 13.69 11.29 -1.40
CA THR A 84 12.56 11.09 -0.48
C THR A 84 11.22 11.23 -1.21
N ALA A 85 11.08 12.25 -2.05
CA ALA A 85 9.90 12.46 -2.89
C ALA A 85 9.58 11.27 -3.79
N ALA A 86 10.60 10.74 -4.49
CA ALA A 86 10.43 9.56 -5.35
C ALA A 86 10.05 8.30 -4.54
N HIS A 87 10.68 8.11 -3.38
CA HIS A 87 10.44 6.96 -2.52
C HIS A 87 9.00 6.93 -1.96
N PHE A 88 8.50 8.06 -1.48
CA PHE A 88 7.17 8.17 -0.89
C PHE A 88 6.09 8.61 -1.89
N ARG A 89 6.45 8.81 -3.16
CA ARG A 89 5.58 9.34 -4.23
C ARG A 89 4.89 10.65 -3.82
N VAL A 90 5.65 11.56 -3.22
CA VAL A 90 5.22 12.91 -2.83
C VAL A 90 5.97 13.95 -3.63
N SER A 91 5.41 15.14 -3.81
CA SER A 91 6.14 16.21 -4.49
C SER A 91 7.30 16.71 -3.64
N ARG A 92 8.42 17.04 -4.27
CA ARG A 92 9.56 17.71 -3.61
C ARG A 92 9.14 19.00 -2.91
N ASN A 93 8.11 19.67 -3.44
CA ASN A 93 7.52 20.88 -2.87
C ASN A 93 6.74 20.57 -1.59
N THR A 94 6.07 19.41 -1.55
CA THR A 94 5.38 18.90 -0.36
C THR A 94 6.38 18.60 0.76
N ILE A 95 7.50 17.91 0.47
CA ILE A 95 8.58 17.68 1.44
C ILE A 95 9.14 19.01 1.97
N ALA A 96 9.37 19.99 1.09
CA ALA A 96 9.84 21.31 1.51
C ALA A 96 8.82 22.03 2.42
N LYS A 97 7.53 21.93 2.11
CA LYS A 97 6.43 22.49 2.93
C LYS A 97 6.35 21.79 4.29
N TRP A 98 6.46 20.46 4.32
CA TRP A 98 6.49 19.68 5.57
C TRP A 98 7.70 20.03 6.43
N LYS A 99 8.90 20.16 5.83
CA LYS A 99 10.06 20.66 6.56
C LYS A 99 9.78 22.01 7.19
N LYS A 100 9.21 22.96 6.46
CA LYS A 100 8.90 24.29 7.00
C LYS A 100 7.87 24.23 8.15
N ASN A 101 6.80 23.47 7.96
CA ASN A 101 5.70 23.40 8.91
C ASN A 101 6.03 22.60 10.19
N TYR A 102 6.81 21.52 10.07
CA TYR A 102 7.06 20.58 11.18
C TYR A 102 8.45 20.70 11.81
N ILE A 103 9.46 21.26 11.11
CA ILE A 103 10.78 21.51 11.73
C ILE A 103 10.75 22.80 12.57
N MET A 104 9.86 23.75 12.29
CA MET A 104 9.67 24.94 13.14
C MET A 104 9.03 24.66 14.51
N LEU A 105 8.47 23.45 14.72
CA LEU A 105 7.86 23.04 16.00
C LEU A 105 8.86 22.35 16.96
N SER A 106 10.15 22.27 16.59
CA SER A 106 11.21 21.73 17.44
C SER A 106 12.29 22.79 17.66
N GLN A 107 11.92 23.89 18.30
CA GLN A 107 12.85 24.78 19.01
C GLN A 107 12.55 24.72 20.50
#